data_AF-A0A3E1EBB8-F1
#
_entry.id   AF-A0A3E1EBB8-F1
#
_cell.length_a   1.000
_cell.length_b   1.000
_cell.length_c   1.000
_cell.angle_alpha   90.00
_cell.angle_beta   90.00
_cell.angle_gamma   90.00
#
_symmetry.space_group_name_H-M   'P 1'
#
loop_
_entity.id
_entity.type
_entity.pdbx_description
1 polymer ?
#
loop_
_entity_poly.entity_id
_entity_poly.type
_entity_poly.pdbx_seq_one_letter_code
_entity_poly.pdbx_strand_id
1 'polypeptide(L)'
;MKILLPFSLGLILAVPAAVQAQPAFTAPPPSTVVVQDADVRREHYFNRIDEAITWRTSLVKVDQPATMDMAAIAAKLVRHEDIAACSARVIELMKEPGTGPFWMFPVVCVAYTGRDLLSPEAQAAIRRAWRTTMQLRGDTENHWAMYYASLYLMADLYPDEPAETWYTGKSSAENLAEARDYLIHWMDLMTTVGQGEFNPTGYITEYAIPMLYLSTWARDPAMRQRGHMTLDWLFADLAANTLHGVLRGPNARTTETPVMERWNDHASFYSWLLFGNTPSPVSYGGFGLYFAVAAKNYQVPEVIYRIAVDREGDYVQRDLKRSRRRWRYSDLLLAPIYKTSYMRRDYAVGSFQGGR
;
A
#
# COMPACT_ATOMS: atom_id res chain seq x y z
N MET A 1 46.15 16.92 -53.84
CA MET A 1 46.16 18.11 -52.97
C MET A 1 44.92 18.02 -52.09
N LYS A 2 45.11 17.90 -50.77
CA LYS A 2 44.07 17.59 -49.78
C LYS A 2 43.13 18.78 -49.59
N ILE A 3 41.81 18.55 -49.63
CA ILE A 3 40.80 19.48 -49.08
C ILE A 3 40.07 18.72 -47.97
N LEU A 4 40.17 19.25 -46.76
CA LEU A 4 39.51 18.77 -45.54
C LEU A 4 38.01 19.12 -45.59
N LEU A 5 37.14 18.14 -45.29
CA LEU A 5 35.77 18.38 -44.83
C LEU A 5 35.71 18.18 -43.31
N PRO A 6 35.00 19.04 -42.56
CA PRO A 6 34.89 18.88 -41.11
C PRO A 6 33.85 17.80 -40.77
N PHE A 7 34.23 16.93 -39.83
CA PHE A 7 33.31 16.04 -39.12
C PHE A 7 32.45 16.88 -38.17
N SER A 8 31.15 16.94 -38.42
CA SER A 8 30.17 17.41 -37.44
C SER A 8 29.64 16.19 -36.68
N LEU A 9 30.12 15.99 -35.44
CA LEU A 9 29.55 15.04 -34.50
C LEU A 9 28.15 15.55 -34.09
N GLY A 10 27.10 14.91 -34.60
CA GLY A 10 25.74 15.18 -34.16
C GLY A 10 25.52 14.66 -32.74
N LEU A 11 25.39 15.59 -31.79
CA LEU A 11 24.95 15.30 -30.43
C LEU A 11 23.47 14.87 -30.51
N ILE A 12 23.19 13.57 -30.35
CA ILE A 12 21.81 13.10 -30.17
C ILE A 12 21.38 13.53 -28.78
N LEU A 13 20.65 14.65 -28.70
CA LEU A 13 19.90 15.04 -27.52
C LEU A 13 18.79 14.00 -27.32
N ALA A 14 18.99 13.12 -26.34
CA ALA A 14 17.92 12.27 -25.82
C ALA A 14 16.87 13.18 -25.17
N VAL A 15 15.79 13.45 -25.90
CA VAL A 15 14.60 14.10 -25.33
C VAL A 15 14.04 13.14 -24.28
N PRO A 16 13.82 13.57 -23.02
CA PRO A 16 13.17 12.71 -22.04
C PRO A 16 11.76 12.43 -22.56
N ALA A 17 11.49 11.17 -22.88
CA ALA A 17 10.13 10.73 -23.17
C ALA A 17 9.26 11.13 -21.98
N ALA A 18 8.23 11.92 -22.22
CA ALA A 18 7.20 12.16 -21.23
C ALA A 18 6.67 10.79 -20.80
N VAL A 19 6.93 10.41 -19.55
CA VAL A 19 6.47 9.14 -18.97
C VAL A 19 4.97 9.26 -18.79
N GLN A 20 4.22 9.07 -19.87
CA GLN A 20 2.78 8.87 -19.81
C GLN A 20 2.56 7.52 -19.12
N ALA A 21 1.78 7.51 -18.04
CA ALA A 21 1.33 6.28 -17.42
C ALA A 21 0.76 5.34 -18.49
N GLN A 22 1.04 4.03 -18.40
CA GLN A 22 0.53 3.06 -19.35
C GLN A 22 -1.00 3.23 -19.48
N PRO A 23 -1.52 3.70 -20.63
CA PRO A 23 -2.96 3.92 -20.74
C PRO A 23 -3.61 2.54 -20.73
N ALA A 24 -4.34 2.21 -19.67
CA ALA A 24 -4.97 0.91 -19.47
C ALA A 24 -5.93 0.52 -20.61
N PHE A 25 -6.34 1.48 -21.44
CA PHE A 25 -7.28 1.30 -22.56
C PHE A 25 -6.61 1.25 -23.95
N THR A 26 -5.32 1.59 -24.12
CA THR A 26 -4.64 1.51 -25.43
C THR A 26 -3.40 0.62 -25.45
N ALA A 27 -2.85 0.26 -24.28
CA ALA A 27 -1.73 -0.66 -24.23
C ALA A 27 -2.15 -2.09 -24.59
N PRO A 28 -1.24 -2.90 -25.18
CA PRO A 28 -1.52 -4.32 -25.37
C PRO A 28 -1.84 -4.98 -24.01
N PRO A 29 -2.73 -5.98 -23.99
CA PRO A 29 -3.01 -6.72 -22.76
C PRO A 29 -1.70 -7.33 -22.23
N PRO A 30 -1.50 -7.33 -20.90
CA PRO A 30 -0.29 -7.89 -20.31
C PRO A 30 -0.20 -9.38 -20.63
N SER A 31 1.04 -9.85 -20.77
CA SER A 31 1.30 -11.27 -21.00
C SER A 31 0.75 -12.10 -19.85
N THR A 32 0.00 -13.15 -20.18
CA THR A 32 -0.43 -14.17 -19.22
C THR A 32 0.61 -15.29 -19.06
N VAL A 33 1.73 -15.22 -19.79
CA VAL A 33 2.79 -16.22 -19.71
C VAL A 33 3.48 -16.14 -18.36
N VAL A 34 3.59 -17.28 -17.70
CA VAL A 34 4.26 -17.39 -16.42
C VAL A 34 5.75 -17.14 -16.58
N VAL A 35 6.28 -16.16 -15.86
CA VAL A 35 7.72 -15.89 -15.83
C VAL A 35 8.38 -16.90 -14.89
N GLN A 36 9.15 -17.82 -15.47
CA GLN A 36 9.77 -18.92 -14.73
C GLN A 36 10.94 -18.46 -13.87
N ASP A 37 11.76 -17.56 -14.40
CA ASP A 37 12.96 -17.06 -13.75
C ASP A 37 12.61 -16.06 -12.63
N ALA A 38 13.06 -16.34 -11.41
CA ALA A 38 12.77 -15.53 -10.24
C ALA A 38 13.46 -14.15 -10.27
N ASP A 39 14.63 -14.05 -10.87
CA ASP A 39 15.37 -12.79 -11.00
C ASP A 39 14.72 -11.89 -12.03
N VAL A 40 14.27 -12.45 -13.16
CA VAL A 40 13.47 -11.72 -14.17
C VAL A 40 12.15 -11.22 -13.56
N ARG A 41 11.46 -12.05 -12.77
CA ARG A 41 10.25 -11.62 -12.04
C ARG A 41 10.54 -10.44 -11.09
N ARG A 42 11.65 -10.50 -10.36
CA ARG A 42 12.06 -9.47 -9.41
C ARG A 42 12.40 -8.16 -10.13
N GLU A 43 13.07 -8.24 -11.27
CA GLU A 43 13.34 -7.08 -12.13
C GLU A 43 12.04 -6.44 -12.62
N HIS A 44 11.09 -7.22 -13.16
CA HIS A 44 9.79 -6.71 -13.57
C HIS A 44 9.02 -6.02 -12.44
N TYR A 45 9.07 -6.60 -11.23
CA TYR A 45 8.48 -5.99 -10.04
C TYR A 45 9.10 -4.63 -9.71
N PHE A 46 10.43 -4.54 -9.71
CA PHE A 46 11.16 -3.30 -9.44
C PHE A 46 10.92 -2.23 -10.52
N ASN A 47 10.80 -2.63 -11.78
CA ASN A 47 10.47 -1.72 -12.88
C ASN A 47 9.09 -1.09 -12.68
N ARG A 48 8.07 -1.87 -12.27
CA ARG A 48 6.73 -1.33 -11.95
C ARG A 48 6.74 -0.39 -10.74
N ILE A 49 7.55 -0.69 -9.72
CA ILE A 49 7.74 0.24 -8.59
C ILE A 49 8.33 1.56 -9.08
N ASP A 50 9.39 1.51 -9.88
CA ASP A 50 10.06 2.70 -10.40
C ASP A 50 9.14 3.50 -11.34
N GLU A 51 8.33 2.82 -12.15
CA GLU A 51 7.29 3.42 -13.00
C GLU A 51 6.30 4.26 -12.19
N ALA A 52 5.75 3.70 -11.11
CA ALA A 52 4.79 4.41 -10.25
C ALA A 52 5.43 5.61 -9.53
N ILE A 53 6.66 5.46 -9.02
CA ILE A 53 7.39 6.53 -8.33
C ILE A 53 7.76 7.65 -9.32
N THR A 54 8.29 7.30 -10.50
CA THR A 54 8.66 8.24 -11.56
C THR A 54 7.45 9.02 -12.05
N TRP A 55 6.31 8.33 -12.27
CA TRP A 55 5.08 9.01 -12.62
C TRP A 55 4.69 10.02 -11.54
N ARG A 56 4.73 9.63 -10.25
CA ARG A 56 4.30 10.52 -9.16
C ARG A 56 5.17 11.77 -9.04
N THR A 57 6.49 11.63 -9.15
CA THR A 57 7.41 12.77 -9.10
C THR A 57 7.27 13.67 -10.32
N SER A 58 6.95 13.13 -11.50
CA SER A 58 6.73 13.92 -12.72
C SER A 58 5.54 14.90 -12.64
N LEU A 59 4.59 14.65 -11.74
CA LEU A 59 3.43 15.53 -11.53
C LEU A 59 3.73 16.76 -10.66
N VAL A 60 4.90 16.80 -9.99
CA VAL A 60 5.29 17.93 -9.15
C VAL A 60 5.74 19.08 -10.03
N LYS A 61 5.03 20.21 -9.95
CA LYS A 61 5.37 21.41 -10.71
C LYS A 61 6.34 22.27 -9.92
N VAL A 62 7.50 22.57 -10.51
CA VAL A 62 8.58 23.34 -9.88
C VAL A 62 8.12 24.74 -9.44
N ASP A 63 7.22 25.36 -10.22
CA ASP A 63 6.66 26.69 -9.97
C ASP A 63 5.44 26.67 -9.03
N GLN A 64 4.93 25.49 -8.65
CA GLN A 64 3.75 25.34 -7.78
C GLN A 64 4.04 24.37 -6.64
N PRO A 65 4.85 24.76 -5.63
CA PRO A 65 5.22 23.89 -4.51
C PRO A 65 4.03 23.30 -3.75
N ALA A 66 2.88 23.98 -3.76
CA ALA A 66 1.63 23.50 -3.17
C ALA A 66 1.14 22.15 -3.75
N THR A 67 1.55 21.81 -4.98
CA THR A 67 1.23 20.52 -5.64
C THR A 67 1.97 19.32 -5.04
N MET A 68 2.97 19.56 -4.19
CA MET A 68 3.72 18.52 -3.51
C MET A 68 2.97 18.09 -2.23
N ASP A 69 2.09 17.10 -2.36
CA ASP A 69 1.47 16.43 -1.21
C ASP A 69 2.41 15.40 -0.56
N MET A 70 1.95 14.72 0.49
CA MET A 70 2.75 13.72 1.21
C MET A 70 3.22 12.55 0.34
N ALA A 71 2.45 12.14 -0.68
CA ALA A 71 2.86 11.08 -1.60
C ALA A 71 3.99 11.55 -2.52
N ALA A 72 3.91 12.79 -3.03
CA ALA A 72 5.00 13.40 -3.80
C ALA A 72 6.25 13.58 -2.94
N ILE A 73 6.12 14.04 -1.70
CA ILE A 73 7.24 14.19 -0.76
C ILE A 73 7.92 12.83 -0.57
N ALA A 74 7.16 11.78 -0.21
CA ALA A 74 7.72 10.46 0.00
C ALA A 74 8.41 9.91 -1.26
N ALA A 75 7.81 10.07 -2.44
CA ALA A 75 8.39 9.64 -3.71
C ALA A 75 9.73 10.36 -3.99
N LYS A 76 9.79 11.68 -3.77
CA LYS A 76 11.02 12.46 -3.95
C LYS A 76 12.10 12.12 -2.92
N LEU A 77 11.73 11.89 -1.67
CA LEU A 77 12.66 11.46 -0.62
C LEU A 77 13.32 10.12 -0.98
N VAL A 78 12.54 9.14 -1.45
CA VAL A 78 13.08 7.84 -1.92
C VAL A 78 14.01 8.00 -3.12
N ARG A 79 13.83 9.04 -3.94
CA ARG A 79 14.70 9.38 -5.07
C ARG A 79 15.87 10.28 -4.71
N HIS A 80 15.95 10.75 -3.47
CA HIS A 80 16.93 11.73 -3.00
C HIS A 80 16.88 13.05 -3.79
N GLU A 81 15.68 13.46 -4.23
CA GLU A 81 15.45 14.64 -5.05
C GLU A 81 14.85 15.79 -4.22
N ASP A 82 15.30 17.03 -4.45
CA ASP A 82 14.69 18.26 -3.92
C ASP A 82 14.46 18.28 -2.40
N ILE A 83 15.38 17.70 -1.63
CA ILE A 83 15.25 17.50 -0.17
C ILE A 83 14.92 18.78 0.61
N ALA A 84 15.51 19.91 0.21
CA ALA A 84 15.21 21.21 0.82
C ALA A 84 13.75 21.65 0.58
N ALA A 85 13.23 21.43 -0.63
CA ALA A 85 11.83 21.72 -0.96
C ALA A 85 10.88 20.76 -0.23
N CYS A 86 11.23 19.46 -0.14
CA CYS A 86 10.50 18.51 0.67
C CYS A 86 10.41 18.94 2.14
N SER A 87 11.54 19.37 2.73
CA SER A 87 11.60 19.85 4.11
C SER A 87 10.72 21.09 4.32
N ALA A 88 10.80 22.08 3.43
CA ALA A 88 9.97 23.28 3.49
C ALA A 88 8.47 22.94 3.40
N ARG A 89 8.10 22.02 2.50
CA ARG A 89 6.71 21.60 2.32
C ARG A 89 6.18 20.82 3.52
N VAL A 90 6.98 19.95 4.12
CA VAL A 90 6.62 19.26 5.37
C VAL A 90 6.31 20.28 6.47
N ILE A 91 7.18 21.27 6.67
CA ILE A 91 6.95 22.33 7.68
C ILE A 91 5.63 23.06 7.42
N GLU A 92 5.34 23.39 6.16
CA GLU A 92 4.10 24.04 5.77
C GLU A 92 2.86 23.17 6.06
N LEU A 93 2.87 21.90 5.62
CA LEU A 93 1.76 20.96 5.83
C LEU A 93 1.49 20.67 7.31
N MET A 94 2.53 20.72 8.16
CA MET A 94 2.39 20.51 9.61
C MET A 94 1.84 21.74 10.36
N LYS A 95 1.60 22.88 9.70
CA LYS A 95 0.89 24.02 10.31
C LYS A 95 -0.60 23.71 10.53
N GLU A 96 -1.19 22.93 9.63
CA GLU A 96 -2.59 22.50 9.67
C GLU A 96 -2.67 20.98 9.50
N PRO A 97 -2.22 20.21 10.50
CA PRO A 97 -2.24 18.76 10.43
C PRO A 97 -3.68 18.23 10.38
N GLY A 98 -3.89 17.21 9.57
CA GLY A 98 -5.14 16.47 9.51
C GLY A 98 -5.36 15.55 10.72
N THR A 99 -6.42 14.75 10.66
CA THR A 99 -6.76 13.79 11.71
C THR A 99 -7.03 12.39 11.17
N GLY A 100 -6.70 11.39 12.00
CA GLY A 100 -7.01 10.00 11.79
C GLY A 100 -6.09 9.30 10.80
N PRO A 101 -6.43 8.06 10.40
CA PRO A 101 -5.51 7.18 9.68
C PRO A 101 -5.04 7.77 8.33
N PHE A 102 -5.87 8.56 7.65
CA PHE A 102 -5.52 9.18 6.36
C PHE A 102 -4.53 10.35 6.48
N TRP A 103 -4.31 10.88 7.68
CA TRP A 103 -3.22 11.82 7.95
C TRP A 103 -2.02 11.10 8.58
N MET A 104 -2.26 10.24 9.58
CA MET A 104 -1.20 9.54 10.31
C MET A 104 -0.31 8.74 9.37
N PHE A 105 -0.93 7.94 8.49
CA PHE A 105 -0.22 7.00 7.65
C PHE A 105 0.70 7.70 6.61
N PRO A 106 0.25 8.71 5.84
CA PRO A 106 1.16 9.49 4.99
C PRO A 106 2.30 10.17 5.76
N VAL A 107 2.03 10.66 6.98
CA VAL A 107 3.06 11.28 7.81
C VAL A 107 4.08 10.26 8.31
N VAL A 108 3.68 9.05 8.69
CA VAL A 108 4.62 7.96 8.99
C VAL A 108 5.51 7.66 7.81
N CYS A 109 4.93 7.59 6.60
CA CYS A 109 5.71 7.38 5.38
C CYS A 109 6.83 8.42 5.23
N VAL A 110 6.47 9.71 5.30
CA VAL A 110 7.41 10.82 5.16
C VAL A 110 8.41 10.85 6.32
N ALA A 111 7.97 10.59 7.55
CA ALA A 111 8.86 10.54 8.71
C ALA A 111 9.94 9.46 8.55
N TYR A 112 9.58 8.25 8.10
CA TYR A 112 10.53 7.15 7.95
C TYR A 112 11.40 7.25 6.70
N THR A 113 10.83 7.64 5.56
CA THR A 113 11.62 7.87 4.32
C THR A 113 12.53 9.10 4.45
N GLY A 114 12.15 10.07 5.27
CA GLY A 114 12.85 11.32 5.48
C GLY A 114 13.70 11.41 6.75
N ARG A 115 13.74 10.40 7.62
CA ARG A 115 14.40 10.49 8.94
C ARG A 115 15.89 10.88 8.87
N ASP A 116 16.57 10.49 7.79
CA ASP A 116 17.99 10.76 7.55
C ASP A 116 18.21 11.87 6.51
N LEU A 117 17.14 12.49 6.00
CA LEU A 117 17.18 13.43 4.87
C LEU A 117 16.53 14.78 5.18
N LEU A 118 15.38 14.79 5.84
CA LEU A 118 14.63 15.99 6.18
C LEU A 118 15.41 16.86 7.16
N SER A 119 15.27 18.19 7.02
CA SER A 119 15.90 19.12 7.95
C SER A 119 15.40 18.91 9.39
N PRO A 120 16.20 19.25 10.42
CA PRO A 120 15.79 19.16 11.82
C PRO A 120 14.47 19.88 12.10
N GLU A 121 14.21 21.01 11.44
CA GLU A 121 12.99 21.80 11.58
C GLU A 121 11.76 21.06 11.04
N ALA A 122 11.91 20.34 9.92
CA ALA A 122 10.85 19.52 9.33
C ALA A 122 10.54 18.30 10.20
N GLN A 123 11.57 17.62 10.72
CA GLN A 123 11.40 16.53 11.67
C GLN A 123 10.69 17.00 12.94
N ALA A 124 11.10 18.15 13.49
CA ALA A 124 10.46 18.76 14.66
C ALA A 124 9.00 19.19 14.38
N ALA A 125 8.69 19.62 13.15
CA ALA A 125 7.32 19.96 12.76
C ALA A 125 6.41 18.72 12.75
N ILE A 126 6.89 17.59 12.19
CA ILE A 126 6.20 16.30 12.27
C ILE A 126 5.99 15.92 13.73
N ARG A 127 7.05 15.94 14.55
CA ARG A 127 6.94 15.54 15.96
C ARG A 127 5.94 16.40 16.73
N ARG A 128 5.95 17.72 16.53
CA ARG A 128 4.96 18.63 17.13
C ARG A 128 3.53 18.28 16.73
N ALA A 129 3.28 17.98 15.46
CA ALA A 129 1.93 17.63 15.01
C ALA A 129 1.38 16.37 15.72
N TRP A 130 2.24 15.37 15.96
CA TRP A 130 1.87 14.19 16.75
C TRP A 130 1.67 14.45 18.24
N ARG A 131 2.15 15.58 18.76
CA ARG A 131 1.86 16.02 20.12
C ARG A 131 0.54 16.77 20.20
N THR A 132 0.32 17.72 19.30
CA THR A 132 -0.72 18.75 19.45
C THR A 132 -2.04 18.40 18.79
N THR A 133 -2.08 17.39 17.92
CA THR A 133 -3.25 17.11 17.09
C THR A 133 -3.88 15.77 17.47
N MET A 134 -5.09 15.84 18.01
CA MET A 134 -5.88 14.65 18.34
C MET A 134 -6.17 13.83 17.08
N GLN A 135 -5.79 12.55 17.12
CA GLN A 135 -6.03 11.63 16.01
C GLN A 135 -7.25 10.76 16.28
N LEU A 136 -8.22 10.80 15.38
CA LEU A 136 -9.41 9.97 15.43
C LEU A 136 -9.16 8.63 14.74
N ARG A 137 -9.19 7.53 15.48
CA ARG A 137 -8.93 6.18 14.95
C ARG A 137 -9.86 5.76 13.80
N GLY A 138 -11.11 6.24 13.79
CA GLY A 138 -12.15 5.76 12.89
C GLY A 138 -12.90 4.52 13.43
N ASP A 139 -13.85 4.02 12.65
CA ASP A 139 -14.86 3.02 13.04
C ASP A 139 -14.78 1.69 12.27
N THR A 140 -13.93 1.61 11.24
CA THR A 140 -13.78 0.43 10.39
C THR A 140 -12.51 -0.35 10.72
N GLU A 141 -12.49 -1.62 10.34
CA GLU A 141 -11.35 -2.52 10.62
C GLU A 141 -10.07 -2.03 9.92
N ASN A 142 -10.19 -1.54 8.68
CA ASN A 142 -9.05 -1.00 7.94
C ASN A 142 -8.49 0.27 8.59
N HIS A 143 -9.35 1.14 9.12
CA HIS A 143 -8.94 2.36 9.81
C HIS A 143 -8.14 2.04 11.09
N TRP A 144 -8.56 1.02 11.83
CA TRP A 144 -7.86 0.62 13.05
C TRP A 144 -6.49 0.02 12.73
N ALA A 145 -6.38 -0.83 11.71
CA ALA A 145 -5.08 -1.36 11.25
C ALA A 145 -4.12 -0.22 10.87
N MET A 146 -4.58 0.76 10.08
CA MET A 146 -3.79 1.94 9.71
C MET A 146 -3.38 2.77 10.93
N TYR A 147 -4.33 3.08 11.81
CA TYR A 147 -4.11 3.91 12.99
C TYR A 147 -3.08 3.28 13.93
N TYR A 148 -3.27 2.01 14.28
CA TYR A 148 -2.39 1.35 15.25
C TYR A 148 -1.03 1.02 14.65
N ALA A 149 -0.92 0.67 13.36
CA ALA A 149 0.39 0.55 12.73
C ALA A 149 1.14 1.89 12.71
N SER A 150 0.44 2.99 12.44
CA SER A 150 1.04 4.33 12.44
C SER A 150 1.48 4.76 13.85
N LEU A 151 0.63 4.54 14.86
CA LEU A 151 0.95 4.84 16.25
C LEU A 151 2.12 3.99 16.75
N TYR A 152 2.12 2.69 16.42
CA TYR A 152 3.23 1.77 16.73
C TYR A 152 4.55 2.32 16.17
N LEU A 153 4.58 2.62 14.87
CA LEU A 153 5.81 3.05 14.20
C LEU A 153 6.29 4.43 14.69
N MET A 154 5.40 5.36 14.98
CA MET A 154 5.83 6.65 15.53
C MET A 154 6.32 6.53 16.96
N ALA A 155 5.66 5.73 17.80
CA ALA A 155 6.14 5.47 19.15
C ALA A 155 7.49 4.72 19.13
N ASP A 156 7.71 3.87 18.13
CA ASP A 156 8.97 3.18 17.89
C ASP A 156 10.07 4.15 17.39
N LEU A 157 9.70 5.16 16.59
CA LEU A 157 10.64 6.18 16.08
C LEU A 157 11.10 7.14 17.19
N TYR A 158 10.25 7.42 18.17
CA TYR A 158 10.53 8.31 19.30
C TYR A 158 10.44 7.53 20.63
N PRO A 159 11.41 6.64 20.92
CA PRO A 159 11.40 5.86 22.16
C PRO A 159 11.51 6.75 23.39
N ASP A 160 11.01 6.25 24.52
CA ASP A 160 11.21 6.84 25.86
C ASP A 160 10.63 8.25 26.09
N GLU A 161 9.80 8.76 25.17
CA GLU A 161 9.13 10.04 25.40
C GLU A 161 7.96 9.93 26.40
N PRO A 162 7.77 10.94 27.26
CA PRO A 162 6.73 10.94 28.27
C PRO A 162 5.34 11.29 27.71
N ALA A 163 4.30 11.13 28.54
CA ALA A 163 2.91 11.25 28.13
C ALA A 163 2.54 12.60 27.49
N GLU A 164 3.11 13.69 27.97
CA GLU A 164 2.83 15.06 27.50
C GLU A 164 3.34 15.37 26.08
N THR A 165 4.14 14.48 25.49
CA THR A 165 4.60 14.62 24.11
C THR A 165 3.67 13.95 23.09
N TRP A 166 2.64 13.24 23.54
CA TRP A 166 1.70 12.54 22.67
C TRP A 166 0.27 13.07 22.82
N TYR A 167 -0.46 13.18 21.70
CA TYR A 167 -1.88 13.54 21.73
C TYR A 167 -2.74 12.56 22.54
N THR A 168 -2.23 11.35 22.78
CA THR A 168 -2.91 10.29 23.52
C THR A 168 -2.84 10.48 25.04
N GLY A 169 -1.96 11.35 25.53
CA GLY A 169 -1.65 11.47 26.96
C GLY A 169 -1.00 10.21 27.53
N LYS A 170 -0.35 9.40 26.67
CA LYS A 170 0.38 8.17 27.03
C LYS A 170 1.83 8.29 26.61
N SER A 171 2.73 7.68 27.37
CA SER A 171 4.15 7.59 27.00
C SER A 171 4.36 6.82 25.69
N SER A 172 5.55 6.93 25.09
CA SER A 172 5.91 6.12 23.92
C SER A 172 5.77 4.62 24.20
N ALA A 173 6.19 4.17 25.39
CA ALA A 173 6.10 2.75 25.77
C ALA A 173 4.65 2.25 25.83
N GLU A 174 3.74 3.04 26.41
CA GLU A 174 2.32 2.70 26.49
C GLU A 174 1.62 2.71 25.12
N ASN A 175 1.91 3.71 24.29
CA ASN A 175 1.38 3.78 22.92
C ASN A 175 1.87 2.60 22.07
N LEU A 176 3.16 2.27 22.17
CA LEU A 176 3.76 1.13 21.48
C LEU A 176 3.13 -0.19 21.94
N ALA A 177 2.94 -0.38 23.25
CA ALA A 177 2.31 -1.57 23.80
C ALA A 177 0.85 -1.72 23.36
N GLU A 178 0.03 -0.68 23.49
CA GLU A 178 -1.38 -0.74 23.05
C GLU A 178 -1.49 -1.05 21.56
N ALA A 179 -0.69 -0.36 20.74
CA ALA A 179 -0.72 -0.55 19.30
C ALA A 179 -0.27 -1.96 18.90
N ARG A 180 0.79 -2.49 19.54
CA ARG A 180 1.25 -3.86 19.33
C ARG A 180 0.17 -4.87 19.70
N ASP A 181 -0.42 -4.74 20.89
CA ASP A 181 -1.39 -5.69 21.40
C ASP A 181 -2.65 -5.73 20.51
N TYR A 182 -3.09 -4.55 20.03
CA TYR A 182 -4.16 -4.49 19.04
C TYR A 182 -3.79 -5.18 17.72
N LEU A 183 -2.63 -4.86 17.15
CA LEU A 183 -2.20 -5.41 15.85
C LEU A 183 -2.07 -6.93 15.90
N ILE A 184 -1.46 -7.47 16.96
CA ILE A 184 -1.34 -8.91 17.17
C ILE A 184 -2.73 -9.54 17.31
N HIS A 185 -3.59 -8.97 18.16
CA HIS A 185 -4.95 -9.47 18.31
C HIS A 185 -5.72 -9.47 16.98
N TRP A 186 -5.59 -8.42 16.18
CA TRP A 186 -6.24 -8.33 14.88
C TRP A 186 -5.69 -9.36 13.89
N MET A 187 -4.37 -9.55 13.82
CA MET A 187 -3.72 -10.57 12.98
C MET A 187 -4.19 -11.98 13.36
N ASP A 188 -4.26 -12.29 14.66
CA ASP A 188 -4.77 -13.57 15.15
C ASP A 188 -6.25 -13.74 14.81
N LEU A 189 -7.07 -12.70 14.98
CA LEU A 189 -8.49 -12.73 14.65
C LEU A 189 -8.72 -12.99 13.15
N MET A 190 -8.00 -12.29 12.26
CA MET A 190 -8.20 -12.42 10.82
C MET A 190 -7.75 -13.78 10.26
N THR A 191 -6.79 -14.43 10.91
CA THR A 191 -6.23 -15.73 10.47
C THR A 191 -6.94 -16.93 11.11
N THR A 192 -7.51 -16.78 12.31
CA THR A 192 -8.17 -17.90 13.03
C THR A 192 -9.68 -17.90 12.90
N VAL A 193 -10.31 -16.72 12.87
CA VAL A 193 -11.78 -16.57 12.77
C VAL A 193 -12.18 -16.03 11.40
N GLY A 194 -11.37 -15.15 10.83
CA GLY A 194 -11.56 -14.56 9.51
C GLY A 194 -11.48 -13.03 9.52
N GLN A 195 -11.13 -12.44 8.38
CA GLN A 195 -11.15 -10.99 8.20
C GLN A 195 -12.59 -10.48 8.05
N GLY A 196 -12.93 -9.37 8.70
CA GLY A 196 -14.28 -8.80 8.64
C GLY A 196 -14.57 -8.07 7.34
N GLU A 197 -13.63 -7.26 6.90
CA GLU A 197 -13.66 -6.60 5.59
C GLU A 197 -12.87 -7.43 4.58
N PHE A 198 -13.39 -8.60 4.28
CA PHE A 198 -12.73 -9.60 3.46
C PHE A 198 -12.66 -9.24 1.97
N ASN A 199 -11.57 -9.66 1.32
CA ASN A 199 -11.31 -9.48 -0.11
C ASN A 199 -11.72 -8.07 -0.61
N PRO A 200 -11.34 -6.98 0.06
CA PRO A 200 -11.86 -5.66 -0.31
C PRO A 200 -11.28 -5.21 -1.64
N THR A 201 -12.14 -4.72 -2.53
CA THR A 201 -11.73 -4.16 -3.84
C THR A 201 -10.86 -2.92 -3.62
N GLY A 202 -11.48 -1.89 -3.03
CA GLY A 202 -10.86 -0.59 -2.79
C GLY A 202 -10.10 -0.47 -1.46
N TYR A 203 -10.26 -1.39 -0.51
CA TYR A 203 -9.69 -1.23 0.84
C TYR A 203 -8.50 -2.14 1.16
N ILE A 204 -8.02 -2.94 0.20
CA ILE A 204 -6.85 -3.80 0.40
C ILE A 204 -5.60 -2.98 0.70
N THR A 205 -5.50 -1.78 0.13
CA THR A 205 -4.37 -0.86 0.34
C THR A 205 -4.23 -0.46 1.80
N GLU A 206 -5.34 -0.21 2.46
CA GLU A 206 -5.44 0.22 3.85
C GLU A 206 -5.05 -0.91 4.84
N TYR A 207 -4.93 -2.15 4.36
CA TYR A 207 -4.33 -3.25 5.12
C TYR A 207 -2.88 -3.50 4.70
N ALA A 208 -2.63 -3.55 3.39
CA ALA A 208 -1.33 -3.90 2.85
C ALA A 208 -0.24 -2.90 3.25
N ILE A 209 -0.49 -1.59 3.15
CA ILE A 209 0.61 -0.66 3.43
C ILE A 209 1.00 -0.59 4.91
N PRO A 210 0.07 -0.58 5.88
CA PRO A 210 0.43 -0.74 7.29
C PRO A 210 1.33 -1.94 7.55
N MET A 211 1.02 -3.09 6.94
CA MET A 211 1.83 -4.31 7.09
C MET A 211 3.19 -4.20 6.42
N LEU A 212 3.27 -3.56 5.24
CA LEU A 212 4.54 -3.24 4.59
C LEU A 212 5.41 -2.36 5.48
N TYR A 213 4.83 -1.31 6.08
CA TYR A 213 5.59 -0.42 6.95
C TYR A 213 6.09 -1.13 8.19
N LEU A 214 5.27 -1.96 8.85
CA LEU A 214 5.73 -2.80 9.96
C LEU A 214 6.88 -3.72 9.54
N SER A 215 6.74 -4.41 8.39
CA SER A 215 7.77 -5.33 7.89
C SER A 215 9.09 -4.61 7.54
N THR A 216 8.99 -3.35 7.11
CA THR A 216 10.15 -2.57 6.66
C THR A 216 10.84 -1.85 7.81
N TRP A 217 10.06 -1.29 8.74
CA TRP A 217 10.54 -0.24 9.64
C TRP A 217 10.45 -0.55 11.13
N ALA A 218 9.62 -1.51 11.57
CA ALA A 218 9.58 -1.86 12.98
C ALA A 218 10.97 -2.31 13.46
N ARG A 219 11.39 -1.87 14.66
CA ARG A 219 12.63 -2.32 15.29
C ARG A 219 12.51 -3.70 15.91
N ASP A 220 11.33 -4.04 16.43
CA ASP A 220 11.04 -5.38 16.97
C ASP A 220 11.01 -6.42 15.82
N PRO A 221 11.93 -7.39 15.80
CA PRO A 221 11.98 -8.42 14.77
C PRO A 221 10.69 -9.25 14.67
N ALA A 222 10.01 -9.48 15.79
CA ALA A 222 8.76 -10.24 15.80
C ALA A 222 7.64 -9.47 15.09
N MET A 223 7.55 -8.16 15.31
CA MET A 223 6.57 -7.32 14.60
C MET A 223 6.90 -7.15 13.13
N ARG A 224 8.19 -7.08 12.75
CA ARG A 224 8.60 -7.11 11.34
C ARG A 224 8.13 -8.40 10.66
N GLN A 225 8.39 -9.55 11.28
CA GLN A 225 8.00 -10.86 10.76
C GLN A 225 6.48 -10.98 10.63
N ARG A 226 5.73 -10.53 11.63
CA ARG A 226 4.26 -10.51 11.60
C ARG A 226 3.72 -9.64 10.47
N GLY A 227 4.29 -8.44 10.26
CA GLY A 227 3.95 -7.59 9.12
C GLY A 227 4.16 -8.30 7.79
N HIS A 228 5.32 -8.96 7.62
CA HIS A 228 5.64 -9.72 6.41
C HIS A 228 4.68 -10.89 6.17
N MET A 229 4.45 -11.73 7.18
CA MET A 229 3.53 -12.87 7.07
C MET A 229 2.09 -12.43 6.80
N THR A 230 1.68 -11.27 7.33
CA THR A 230 0.34 -10.73 7.07
C THR A 230 0.22 -10.21 5.63
N LEU A 231 1.30 -9.66 5.05
CA LEU A 231 1.33 -9.35 3.61
C LEU A 231 1.19 -10.61 2.76
N ASP A 232 1.94 -11.67 3.08
CA ASP A 232 1.81 -12.96 2.39
C ASP A 232 0.37 -13.46 2.44
N TRP A 233 -0.27 -13.39 3.61
CA TRP A 233 -1.66 -13.79 3.79
C TRP A 233 -2.63 -12.96 2.92
N LEU A 234 -2.52 -11.63 2.96
CA LEU A 234 -3.37 -10.73 2.18
C LEU A 234 -3.20 -10.97 0.66
N PHE A 235 -1.97 -11.15 0.20
CA PHE A 235 -1.69 -11.36 -1.22
C PHE A 235 -1.94 -12.79 -1.69
N ALA A 236 -1.87 -13.79 -0.82
CA ALA A 236 -2.38 -15.14 -1.11
C ALA A 236 -3.90 -15.12 -1.33
N ASP A 237 -4.66 -14.42 -0.48
CA ASP A 237 -6.11 -14.26 -0.63
C ASP A 237 -6.46 -13.49 -1.93
N LEU A 238 -5.69 -12.45 -2.28
CA LEU A 238 -5.82 -11.75 -3.55
C LEU A 238 -5.52 -12.67 -4.75
N ALA A 239 -4.38 -13.38 -4.73
CA ALA A 239 -3.98 -14.28 -5.80
C ALA A 239 -5.04 -15.34 -6.08
N ALA A 240 -5.60 -15.94 -5.02
CA ALA A 240 -6.62 -16.98 -5.12
C ALA A 240 -7.98 -16.46 -5.63
N ASN A 241 -8.26 -15.16 -5.50
CA ASN A 241 -9.57 -14.58 -5.83
C ASN A 241 -9.54 -13.60 -7.02
N THR A 242 -8.43 -13.47 -7.75
CA THR A 242 -8.36 -12.62 -8.96
C THR A 242 -8.46 -13.47 -10.22
N LEU A 243 -8.92 -12.91 -11.35
CA LEU A 243 -8.82 -13.50 -12.69
C LEU A 243 -8.27 -12.43 -13.62
N HIS A 244 -7.11 -12.69 -14.23
CA HIS A 244 -6.33 -11.69 -14.98
C HIS A 244 -6.16 -10.39 -14.18
N GLY A 245 -5.79 -10.54 -12.90
CA GLY A 245 -5.56 -9.44 -11.96
C GLY A 245 -6.80 -8.65 -11.52
N VAL A 246 -8.01 -8.98 -11.99
CA VAL A 246 -9.26 -8.36 -11.53
C VAL A 246 -9.92 -9.23 -10.48
N LEU A 247 -10.30 -8.66 -9.33
CA LEU A 247 -10.93 -9.40 -8.24
C LEU A 247 -12.28 -10.03 -8.64
N ARG A 248 -12.52 -11.27 -8.20
CA ARG A 248 -13.70 -12.08 -8.49
C ARG A 248 -14.31 -12.67 -7.22
N GLY A 249 -15.56 -13.12 -7.35
CA GLY A 249 -16.30 -13.70 -6.25
C GLY A 249 -16.74 -12.68 -5.19
N PRO A 250 -17.17 -13.18 -4.02
CA PRO A 250 -17.61 -12.34 -2.92
C PRO A 250 -16.51 -11.44 -2.39
N ASN A 251 -16.84 -10.17 -2.20
CA ASN A 251 -16.01 -9.20 -1.51
C ASN A 251 -16.87 -8.36 -0.56
N ALA A 252 -16.25 -7.89 0.52
CA ALA A 252 -16.80 -6.84 1.35
C ALA A 252 -16.11 -5.53 0.99
N ARG A 253 -16.84 -4.41 1.11
CA ARG A 253 -16.32 -3.04 0.93
C ARG A 253 -15.87 -2.75 -0.51
N THR A 254 -16.73 -2.03 -1.23
CA THR A 254 -16.44 -1.45 -2.54
C THR A 254 -17.02 -0.05 -2.61
N THR A 255 -16.49 0.78 -3.51
CA THR A 255 -17.04 2.10 -3.85
C THR A 255 -17.73 2.04 -5.22
N GLU A 256 -18.35 3.14 -5.63
CA GLU A 256 -19.08 3.24 -6.90
C GLU A 256 -18.20 2.93 -8.12
N THR A 257 -17.02 3.55 -8.21
CA THR A 257 -16.13 3.37 -9.38
C THR A 257 -15.71 1.92 -9.59
N PRO A 258 -15.18 1.17 -8.59
CA PRO A 258 -14.87 -0.26 -8.77
C PRO A 258 -16.08 -1.17 -9.02
N VAL A 259 -17.31 -0.74 -8.71
CA VAL A 259 -18.52 -1.51 -9.08
C VAL A 259 -18.75 -1.43 -10.59
N MET A 260 -18.58 -0.23 -11.17
CA MET A 260 -18.77 0.03 -12.60
C MET A 260 -17.55 -0.40 -13.43
N GLU A 261 -16.35 -0.10 -12.93
CA GLU A 261 -15.05 -0.33 -13.55
C GLU A 261 -14.21 -1.25 -12.67
N ARG A 262 -14.54 -2.55 -12.64
CA ARG A 262 -13.89 -3.51 -11.72
C ARG A 262 -12.37 -3.60 -11.81
N TRP A 263 -11.80 -3.24 -12.95
CA TRP A 263 -10.35 -3.22 -13.17
C TRP A 263 -9.68 -1.97 -12.56
N ASN A 264 -10.45 -0.90 -12.33
CA ASN A 264 -9.97 0.38 -11.84
C ASN A 264 -10.11 0.43 -10.31
N ASP A 265 -9.43 -0.48 -9.62
CA ASP A 265 -9.46 -0.61 -8.16
C ASP A 265 -8.08 -0.90 -7.56
N HIS A 266 -8.00 -0.87 -6.22
CA HIS A 266 -6.76 -1.14 -5.50
C HIS A 266 -6.32 -2.62 -5.55
N ALA A 267 -7.24 -3.58 -5.65
CA ALA A 267 -6.90 -4.99 -5.83
C ALA A 267 -6.16 -5.24 -7.16
N SER A 268 -6.56 -4.53 -8.21
CA SER A 268 -5.96 -4.54 -9.53
C SER A 268 -4.61 -3.82 -9.52
N PHE A 269 -4.46 -2.74 -8.74
CA PHE A 269 -3.15 -2.14 -8.48
C PHE A 269 -2.15 -3.16 -7.91
N TYR A 270 -2.53 -3.93 -6.88
CA TYR A 270 -1.63 -4.95 -6.33
C TYR A 270 -1.39 -6.11 -7.29
N SER A 271 -2.38 -6.49 -8.09
CA SER A 271 -2.19 -7.52 -9.11
C SER A 271 -1.22 -7.08 -10.21
N TRP A 272 -1.34 -5.83 -10.67
CA TRP A 272 -0.37 -5.23 -11.58
C TRP A 272 1.01 -5.18 -10.93
N LEU A 273 1.12 -4.56 -9.75
CA LEU A 273 2.40 -4.31 -9.09
C LEU A 273 3.11 -5.63 -8.78
N LEU A 274 2.45 -6.59 -8.15
CA LEU A 274 3.07 -7.83 -7.66
C LEU A 274 3.17 -8.92 -8.73
N PHE A 275 2.14 -9.08 -9.56
CA PHE A 275 2.05 -10.23 -10.49
C PHE A 275 2.28 -9.85 -11.95
N GLY A 276 2.03 -8.60 -12.33
CA GLY A 276 2.19 -8.14 -13.71
C GLY A 276 1.17 -8.70 -14.69
N ASN A 277 0.06 -9.25 -14.19
CA ASN A 277 -0.93 -9.97 -14.99
C ASN A 277 -2.16 -9.11 -15.37
N THR A 278 -2.13 -7.81 -15.08
CA THR A 278 -3.16 -6.82 -15.42
C THR A 278 -2.49 -5.45 -15.63
N PRO A 279 -3.04 -4.53 -16.44
CA PRO A 279 -2.57 -3.15 -16.51
C PRO A 279 -2.72 -2.43 -15.17
N SER A 280 -1.96 -1.35 -14.96
CA SER A 280 -2.15 -0.50 -13.80
C SER A 280 -3.51 0.21 -13.85
N PRO A 281 -4.21 0.38 -12.71
CA PRO A 281 -5.37 1.26 -12.64
C PRO A 281 -4.97 2.73 -12.85
N VAL A 282 -5.96 3.59 -13.03
CA VAL A 282 -5.74 5.03 -13.21
C VAL A 282 -4.91 5.59 -12.05
N SER A 283 -3.93 6.44 -12.36
CA SER A 283 -3.06 7.09 -11.37
C SER A 283 -2.35 6.09 -10.43
N TYR A 284 -2.05 4.89 -10.92
CA TYR A 284 -1.45 3.80 -10.14
C TYR A 284 -2.18 3.55 -8.82
N GLY A 285 -3.51 3.64 -8.84
CA GLY A 285 -4.34 3.39 -7.67
C GLY A 285 -4.22 4.46 -6.59
N GLY A 286 -3.75 5.67 -6.90
CA GLY A 286 -3.74 6.82 -5.99
C GLY A 286 -3.00 6.56 -4.67
N PHE A 287 -3.72 6.06 -3.67
CA PHE A 287 -3.17 5.67 -2.36
C PHE A 287 -2.14 4.53 -2.45
N GLY A 288 -2.19 3.70 -3.51
CA GLY A 288 -1.19 2.66 -3.79
C GLY A 288 0.26 3.16 -3.88
N LEU A 289 0.46 4.45 -4.16
CA LEU A 289 1.80 5.07 -4.18
C LEU A 289 2.54 4.98 -2.85
N TYR A 290 1.82 5.04 -1.73
CA TYR A 290 2.45 4.86 -0.41
C TYR A 290 2.89 3.41 -0.18
N PHE A 291 2.36 2.43 -0.92
CA PHE A 291 2.97 1.10 -0.98
C PHE A 291 4.29 1.17 -1.76
N ALA A 292 4.26 1.76 -2.96
CA ALA A 292 5.38 1.77 -3.90
C ALA A 292 6.69 2.31 -3.29
N VAL A 293 6.62 3.36 -2.48
CA VAL A 293 7.79 3.98 -1.81
C VAL A 293 8.55 3.04 -0.87
N ALA A 294 7.89 2.03 -0.29
CA ALA A 294 8.53 1.03 0.56
C ALA A 294 8.55 -0.38 -0.06
N ALA A 295 7.97 -0.55 -1.26
CA ALA A 295 7.68 -1.83 -1.87
C ALA A 295 8.94 -2.69 -2.14
N LYS A 296 10.10 -2.07 -2.38
CA LYS A 296 11.38 -2.79 -2.57
C LYS A 296 11.78 -3.69 -1.38
N ASN A 297 11.17 -3.50 -0.22
CA ASN A 297 11.40 -4.28 1.00
C ASN A 297 10.50 -5.53 1.12
N TYR A 298 9.63 -5.77 0.15
CA TYR A 298 8.77 -6.94 0.10
C TYR A 298 8.91 -7.63 -1.26
N GLN A 299 8.94 -8.97 -1.25
CA GLN A 299 8.89 -9.76 -2.46
C GLN A 299 7.86 -10.85 -2.25
N VAL A 300 6.92 -10.96 -3.18
CA VAL A 300 5.88 -11.99 -3.07
C VAL A 300 6.51 -13.38 -3.25
N PRO A 301 6.18 -14.35 -2.36
CA PRO A 301 6.61 -15.73 -2.50
C PRO A 301 6.20 -16.34 -3.86
N GLU A 302 7.05 -17.20 -4.42
CA GLU A 302 6.78 -17.85 -5.72
C GLU A 302 5.43 -18.57 -5.73
N VAL A 303 5.09 -19.29 -4.67
CA VAL A 303 3.81 -20.00 -4.59
C VAL A 303 2.62 -19.05 -4.76
N ILE A 304 2.66 -17.84 -4.17
CA ILE A 304 1.60 -16.84 -4.29
C ILE A 304 1.56 -16.26 -5.72
N TYR A 305 2.74 -15.96 -6.29
CA TYR A 305 2.83 -15.54 -7.69
C TYR A 305 2.19 -16.58 -8.63
N ARG A 306 2.51 -17.87 -8.46
CA ARG A 306 1.97 -18.95 -9.28
C ARG A 306 0.45 -19.06 -9.13
N ILE A 307 -0.10 -18.97 -7.92
CA ILE A 307 -1.57 -18.93 -7.72
C ILE A 307 -2.22 -17.79 -8.52
N ALA A 308 -1.56 -16.62 -8.58
CA ALA A 308 -2.10 -15.46 -9.27
C ALA A 308 -2.07 -15.59 -10.81
N VAL A 309 -1.07 -16.26 -11.39
CA VAL A 309 -0.84 -16.23 -12.85
C VAL A 309 -0.98 -17.58 -13.55
N ASP A 310 -0.76 -18.69 -12.85
CA ASP A 310 -0.85 -20.03 -13.39
C ASP A 310 -2.32 -20.50 -13.35
N ARG A 311 -2.95 -20.54 -14.52
CA ARG A 311 -4.38 -20.78 -14.71
C ARG A 311 -4.67 -21.96 -15.62
N GLU A 312 -3.76 -22.93 -15.68
CA GLU A 312 -3.99 -24.16 -16.46
C GLU A 312 -5.08 -25.06 -15.85
N GLY A 313 -5.22 -25.05 -14.52
CA GLY A 313 -6.21 -25.83 -13.78
C GLY A 313 -7.39 -25.01 -13.25
N ASP A 314 -8.56 -25.61 -13.25
CA ASP A 314 -9.73 -25.11 -12.53
C ASP A 314 -9.60 -25.41 -11.03
N TYR A 315 -10.09 -24.53 -10.16
CA TYR A 315 -10.11 -24.79 -8.72
C TYR A 315 -11.34 -24.24 -8.01
N VAL A 316 -11.71 -24.91 -6.91
CA VAL A 316 -12.71 -24.43 -5.94
C VAL A 316 -11.97 -23.94 -4.71
N GLN A 317 -12.11 -22.65 -4.42
CA GLN A 317 -11.61 -22.01 -3.21
C GLN A 317 -12.74 -21.91 -2.18
N ARG A 318 -12.45 -22.31 -0.93
CA ARG A 318 -13.35 -22.14 0.21
C ARG A 318 -12.64 -21.33 1.29
N ASP A 319 -13.22 -20.18 1.63
CA ASP A 319 -12.67 -19.30 2.66
C ASP A 319 -13.66 -19.14 3.81
N LEU A 320 -13.13 -19.07 5.04
CA LEU A 320 -13.87 -18.62 6.20
C LEU A 320 -13.54 -17.14 6.47
N LYS A 321 -14.57 -16.31 6.50
CA LYS A 321 -14.53 -14.90 6.88
C LYS A 321 -15.53 -14.66 8.02
N ARG A 322 -15.68 -13.41 8.46
CA ARG A 322 -16.62 -13.07 9.54
C ARG A 322 -17.38 -11.78 9.29
N SER A 323 -18.48 -11.59 10.01
CA SER A 323 -19.15 -10.30 10.10
C SER A 323 -18.33 -9.27 10.89
N ARG A 324 -18.76 -8.00 10.84
CA ARG A 324 -18.40 -7.03 11.88
C ARG A 324 -18.94 -7.47 13.24
N ARG A 325 -18.33 -6.94 14.30
CA ARG A 325 -18.78 -7.21 15.67
C ARG A 325 -20.18 -6.68 15.91
N ARG A 326 -21.08 -7.55 16.36
CA ARG A 326 -22.46 -7.24 16.69
C ARG A 326 -22.55 -6.93 18.16
N TRP A 327 -23.05 -5.73 18.47
CA TRP A 327 -23.21 -5.26 19.84
C TRP A 327 -24.67 -5.28 20.29
N ARG A 328 -25.60 -5.33 19.34
CA ARG A 328 -27.05 -5.25 19.58
C ARG A 328 -27.76 -6.30 18.75
N TYR A 329 -28.86 -6.83 19.29
CA TYR A 329 -29.79 -7.72 18.58
C TYR A 329 -29.20 -9.05 18.08
N SER A 330 -28.12 -9.55 18.70
CA SER A 330 -27.55 -10.86 18.37
C SER A 330 -26.78 -11.43 19.56
N ASP A 331 -26.96 -12.72 19.83
CA ASP A 331 -26.16 -13.47 20.81
C ASP A 331 -24.79 -13.90 20.23
N LEU A 332 -24.60 -13.75 18.91
CA LEU A 332 -23.34 -13.99 18.21
C LEU A 332 -22.60 -12.68 17.99
N LEU A 333 -21.42 -12.55 18.58
CA LEU A 333 -20.58 -11.36 18.38
C LEU A 333 -20.04 -11.26 16.96
N LEU A 334 -19.60 -12.38 16.38
CA LEU A 334 -19.00 -12.46 15.05
C LEU A 334 -19.62 -13.66 14.33
N ALA A 335 -20.50 -13.41 13.36
CA ALA A 335 -21.09 -14.50 12.59
C ALA A 335 -20.11 -14.97 11.50
N PRO A 336 -19.96 -16.29 11.31
CA PRO A 336 -19.12 -16.82 10.25
C PRO A 336 -19.72 -16.51 8.87
N ILE A 337 -18.83 -16.30 7.90
CA ILE A 337 -19.14 -16.11 6.48
C ILE A 337 -18.35 -17.17 5.71
N TYR A 338 -19.06 -18.09 5.09
CA TYR A 338 -18.47 -19.16 4.29
C TYR A 338 -18.51 -18.75 2.83
N LYS A 339 -17.33 -18.47 2.25
CA LYS A 339 -17.19 -18.14 0.83
C LYS A 339 -16.89 -19.41 0.03
N THR A 340 -17.47 -19.49 -1.16
CA THR A 340 -17.06 -20.44 -2.18
C THR A 340 -16.84 -19.69 -3.49
N SER A 341 -15.65 -19.84 -4.06
CA SER A 341 -15.29 -19.31 -5.38
C SER A 341 -14.86 -20.47 -6.27
N TYR A 342 -15.40 -20.52 -7.49
CA TYR A 342 -14.94 -21.40 -8.55
C TYR A 342 -14.19 -20.57 -9.59
N MET A 343 -12.92 -20.90 -9.79
CA MET A 343 -12.02 -20.20 -10.71
C MET A 343 -11.68 -21.12 -11.87
N ARG A 344 -11.74 -20.56 -13.09
CA ARG A 344 -11.23 -21.17 -14.32
C ARG A 344 -10.30 -20.20 -15.02
N ARG A 345 -9.77 -20.64 -16.17
CA ARG A 345 -8.92 -19.82 -17.04
C ARG A 345 -9.61 -18.58 -17.63
N ASP A 346 -10.92 -18.62 -17.85
CA ASP A 346 -11.67 -17.62 -18.64
C ASP A 346 -12.87 -17.03 -17.89
N TYR A 347 -13.34 -17.68 -16.82
CA TYR A 347 -14.36 -17.13 -15.95
C TYR A 347 -14.15 -17.52 -14.48
N ALA A 348 -14.81 -16.76 -13.61
CA ALA A 348 -14.87 -17.04 -12.19
C ALA A 348 -16.26 -16.68 -11.67
N VAL A 349 -16.77 -17.51 -10.77
CA VAL A 349 -18.05 -17.28 -10.09
C VAL A 349 -17.87 -17.59 -8.61
N GLY A 350 -18.55 -16.86 -7.75
CA GLY A 350 -18.53 -17.17 -6.33
C GLY A 350 -19.73 -16.61 -5.60
N SER A 351 -20.00 -17.20 -4.45
CA SER A 351 -21.07 -16.81 -3.54
C SER A 351 -20.60 -16.98 -2.09
N PHE A 352 -21.34 -16.37 -1.17
CA PHE A 352 -21.10 -16.58 0.25
C PHE A 352 -22.42 -16.83 0.97
N GLN A 353 -22.34 -17.58 2.07
CA GLN A 353 -23.45 -17.80 3.00
C GLN A 353 -23.01 -17.42 4.42
N GLY A 354 -23.96 -17.01 5.25
CA GLY A 354 -23.70 -16.57 6.62
C GLY A 354 -23.58 -15.05 6.71
N GLY A 355 -23.00 -14.57 7.81
CA GLY A 355 -22.83 -13.13 8.08
C GLY A 355 -24.10 -12.35 8.40
N ARG A 356 -25.29 -12.98 8.36
CA ARG A 356 -26.60 -12.41 8.77
C ARG A 356 -26.84 -12.49 10.26
#